data_AF-A0A504J456-F1
#
_entry.id   AF-A0A504J456-F1
#
_cell.length_a   1.000
_cell.length_b   1.000
_cell.length_c   1.000
_cell.angle_alpha   90.00
_cell.angle_beta   90.00
_cell.angle_gamma   90.00
#
_symmetry.space_group_name_H-M   'P 1'
#
loop_
_entity.id
_entity.type
_entity.pdbx_description
1 polymer ?
#
loop_
_entity_poly.entity_id
_entity_poly.type
_entity_poly.pdbx_seq_one_letter_code
_entity_poly.pdbx_strand_id
1 'polypeptide(L)'
;MAKPIAVVGSMHTCPMHSGSTPHVGGPITGPGATGVTINGQPISLQGDTCSCVGAIDTIVQGSAGVTINGIPIVTVDCMTAHGGIVTTGIPGVTITTNTPDAIVTMANNKIPIEKTSVLSNALTVLSGNSNEEAFANQEMLREETEGEPLLYNPKWIKDEIVQRHSKQIRQITLLANVRNIPDGQTITFTFDVPEIFERPEETITLSGVVANKQVEAIWEIEDLEETDNNV
;
A
#
# COMPACT_ATOMS: atom_id res chain seq x y z
N MET A 1 -15.53 -12.00 -1.80
CA MET A 1 -15.74 -12.63 -3.12
C MET A 1 -14.40 -12.76 -3.81
N ALA A 2 -14.19 -13.81 -4.63
CA ALA A 2 -12.95 -14.00 -5.36
C ALA A 2 -12.80 -12.91 -6.44
N LYS A 3 -11.68 -12.18 -6.43
CA LYS A 3 -11.41 -11.10 -7.41
C LYS A 3 -10.26 -11.49 -8.34
N PRO A 4 -10.39 -11.31 -9.66
CA PRO A 4 -9.28 -11.52 -10.59
C PRO A 4 -8.10 -10.62 -10.29
N ILE A 5 -6.88 -11.18 -10.41
CA ILE A 5 -5.63 -10.44 -10.26
C ILE A 5 -5.38 -9.60 -11.52
N ALA A 6 -4.97 -8.35 -11.35
CA ALA A 6 -4.53 -7.51 -12.47
C ALA A 6 -3.04 -7.72 -12.77
N VAL A 7 -2.68 -7.64 -14.04
CA VAL A 7 -1.29 -7.74 -14.53
C VAL A 7 -0.96 -6.53 -15.38
N VAL A 8 0.31 -6.29 -15.67
CA VAL A 8 0.70 -5.29 -16.68
C VAL A 8 0.01 -5.61 -18.01
N GLY A 9 -0.70 -4.62 -18.56
CA GLY A 9 -1.58 -4.78 -19.73
C GLY A 9 -3.08 -4.94 -19.40
N SER A 10 -3.45 -5.18 -18.13
CA SER A 10 -4.86 -5.07 -17.68
C SER A 10 -5.38 -3.65 -17.93
N MET A 11 -6.69 -3.50 -18.10
CA MET A 11 -7.32 -2.22 -18.47
C MET A 11 -7.87 -1.52 -17.23
N HIS A 12 -7.86 -0.19 -17.26
CA HIS A 12 -8.65 0.64 -16.36
C HIS A 12 -9.63 1.50 -17.17
N THR A 13 -10.64 2.01 -16.48
CA THR A 13 -11.50 3.11 -16.96
C THR A 13 -11.17 4.37 -16.17
N CYS A 14 -11.29 5.54 -16.78
CA CYS A 14 -11.05 6.82 -16.13
C CYS A 14 -12.25 7.76 -16.41
N PRO A 15 -12.97 8.25 -15.39
CA PRO A 15 -14.10 9.17 -15.54
C PRO A 15 -13.68 10.65 -15.65
N MET A 16 -12.38 10.95 -15.58
CA MET A 16 -11.87 12.32 -15.53
C MET A 16 -11.83 12.98 -16.92
N HIS A 17 -11.82 14.31 -16.93
CA HIS A 17 -11.75 15.15 -18.11
C HIS A 17 -10.74 16.28 -17.87
N SER A 18 -9.95 16.57 -18.90
CA SER A 18 -9.06 17.72 -18.97
C SER A 18 -9.68 18.79 -19.88
N GLY A 19 -10.53 19.65 -19.31
CA GLY A 19 -11.32 20.60 -20.09
C GLY A 19 -12.35 19.88 -20.97
N SER A 20 -12.35 20.17 -22.27
CA SER A 20 -13.24 19.49 -23.23
C SER A 20 -12.80 18.07 -23.59
N THR A 21 -11.60 17.64 -23.20
CA THR A 21 -11.04 16.34 -23.59
C THR A 21 -11.33 15.29 -22.51
N PRO A 22 -12.13 14.25 -22.78
CA PRO A 22 -12.30 13.14 -21.85
C PRO A 22 -10.99 12.37 -21.73
N HIS A 23 -10.70 11.93 -20.52
CA HIS A 23 -9.71 10.88 -20.35
C HIS A 23 -10.26 9.59 -20.94
N VAL A 24 -9.36 8.75 -21.44
CA VAL A 24 -9.70 7.40 -21.88
C VAL A 24 -8.76 6.45 -21.17
N GLY A 25 -9.33 5.59 -20.34
CA GLY A 25 -8.60 4.60 -19.61
C GLY A 25 -7.91 3.61 -20.56
N GLY A 26 -6.65 3.33 -20.28
CA GLY A 26 -5.79 2.44 -21.05
C GLY A 26 -5.19 1.32 -20.19
N PRO A 27 -4.20 0.60 -20.71
CA PRO A 27 -3.58 -0.49 -19.99
C PRO A 27 -2.73 -0.01 -18.81
N ILE A 28 -2.59 -0.87 -17.80
CA ILE A 28 -1.57 -0.77 -16.75
C ILE A 28 -0.20 -0.87 -17.43
N THR A 29 0.62 0.16 -17.26
CA THR A 29 1.96 0.28 -17.85
C THR A 29 3.07 -0.21 -16.92
N GLY A 30 2.81 -0.30 -15.62
CA GLY A 30 3.71 -0.93 -14.65
C GLY A 30 4.42 0.06 -13.72
N PRO A 31 5.55 -0.36 -13.11
CA PRO A 31 6.44 -1.45 -13.55
C PRO A 31 5.94 -2.89 -13.28
N GLY A 32 4.95 -3.07 -12.40
CA GLY A 32 4.55 -4.39 -11.93
C GLY A 32 5.59 -5.04 -11.00
N ALA A 33 5.29 -6.26 -10.55
CA ALA A 33 6.13 -7.01 -9.62
C ALA A 33 7.39 -7.58 -10.31
N THR A 34 8.56 -7.19 -9.81
CA THR A 34 9.85 -7.73 -10.29
C THR A 34 9.92 -9.24 -10.04
N GLY A 35 10.07 -10.02 -11.12
CA GLY A 35 10.28 -11.47 -11.05
C GLY A 35 9.03 -12.30 -10.70
N VAL A 36 7.88 -11.67 -10.47
CA VAL A 36 6.62 -12.37 -10.17
C VAL A 36 5.64 -12.14 -11.31
N THR A 37 5.39 -13.20 -12.09
CA THR A 37 4.58 -13.13 -13.30
C THR A 37 3.47 -14.17 -13.30
N ILE A 38 2.39 -13.89 -14.01
CA ILE A 38 1.35 -14.85 -14.38
C ILE A 38 1.27 -14.85 -15.90
N ASN A 39 1.42 -16.03 -16.51
CA ASN A 39 1.53 -16.19 -17.97
C ASN A 39 2.58 -15.27 -18.63
N GLY A 40 3.69 -15.01 -17.93
CA GLY A 40 4.76 -14.12 -18.42
C GLY A 40 4.47 -12.62 -18.28
N GLN A 41 3.30 -12.22 -17.78
CA GLN A 41 2.97 -10.83 -17.48
C GLN A 41 3.25 -10.52 -16.01
N PRO A 42 3.97 -9.44 -15.67
CA PRO A 42 4.18 -9.01 -14.29
C PRO A 42 2.85 -8.76 -13.56
N ILE A 43 2.72 -9.24 -12.33
CA ILE A 43 1.57 -8.93 -11.47
C ILE A 43 1.57 -7.44 -11.17
N SER A 44 0.42 -6.77 -11.30
CA SER A 44 0.33 -5.36 -10.98
C SER A 44 0.25 -5.12 -9.48
N LEU A 45 0.91 -4.08 -9.00
CA LEU A 45 1.01 -3.70 -7.58
C LEU A 45 0.43 -2.29 -7.35
N GLN A 46 -0.06 -2.04 -6.13
CA GLN A 46 -0.48 -0.70 -5.73
C GLN A 46 0.67 0.29 -5.96
N GLY A 47 0.39 1.41 -6.62
CA GLY A 47 1.38 2.38 -7.07
C GLY A 47 1.83 2.20 -8.53
N ASP A 48 1.44 1.12 -9.20
CA ASP A 48 1.64 1.00 -10.65
C ASP A 48 0.88 2.09 -11.40
N THR A 49 1.41 2.43 -12.56
CA THR A 49 0.82 3.44 -13.44
C THR A 49 -0.04 2.82 -14.53
N CYS A 50 -1.01 3.58 -15.01
CA CYS A 50 -1.83 3.28 -16.17
C CYS A 50 -1.69 4.36 -17.22
N SER A 51 -1.68 3.95 -18.50
CA SER A 51 -1.82 4.88 -19.61
C SER A 51 -3.21 5.47 -19.61
N CYS A 52 -3.34 6.79 -19.51
CA CYS A 52 -4.61 7.50 -19.57
C CYS A 52 -4.51 8.58 -20.66
N VAL A 53 -5.46 8.66 -21.60
CA VAL A 53 -5.37 9.71 -22.63
C VAL A 53 -5.46 11.09 -21.95
N GLY A 54 -4.36 11.85 -21.99
CA GLY A 54 -4.26 13.18 -21.40
C GLY A 54 -3.51 13.26 -20.06
N ALA A 55 -3.12 12.14 -19.44
CA ALA A 55 -2.40 12.11 -18.16
C ALA A 55 -1.73 10.73 -17.88
N ILE A 56 -1.04 10.59 -16.75
CA ILE A 56 -0.66 9.28 -16.21
C ILE A 56 -1.50 9.06 -14.97
N ASP A 57 -2.22 7.94 -14.92
CA ASP A 57 -2.99 7.57 -13.73
C ASP A 57 -2.19 6.58 -12.88
N THR A 58 -2.45 6.57 -11.57
CA THR A 58 -1.80 5.67 -10.61
C THR A 58 -2.85 4.82 -9.92
N ILE A 59 -2.59 3.52 -9.79
CA ILE A 59 -3.46 2.63 -9.04
C ILE A 59 -3.21 2.84 -7.54
N VAL A 60 -4.23 3.28 -6.82
CA VAL A 60 -4.09 3.73 -5.42
C VAL A 60 -4.62 2.72 -4.43
N GLN A 61 -5.27 1.66 -4.90
CA GLN A 61 -5.77 0.56 -4.09
C GLN A 61 -5.14 -0.78 -4.47
N GLY A 62 -5.06 -1.67 -3.50
CA GLY A 62 -4.66 -3.06 -3.70
C GLY A 62 -5.15 -3.95 -2.58
N SER A 63 -5.00 -5.26 -2.74
CA SER A 63 -5.38 -6.25 -1.74
C SER A 63 -4.23 -6.51 -0.76
N ALA A 64 -4.38 -6.10 0.49
CA ALA A 64 -3.45 -6.36 1.59
C ALA A 64 -3.40 -7.83 2.03
N GLY A 65 -4.38 -8.65 1.63
CA GLY A 65 -4.39 -10.08 1.93
C GLY A 65 -3.28 -10.86 1.21
N VAL A 66 -2.77 -10.32 0.11
CA VAL A 66 -1.65 -10.89 -0.63
C VAL A 66 -0.73 -9.75 -1.05
N THR A 67 0.52 -9.76 -0.58
CA THR A 67 1.48 -8.71 -0.91
C THR A 67 2.70 -9.30 -1.61
N ILE A 68 3.32 -8.53 -2.50
CA ILE A 68 4.60 -8.85 -3.12
C ILE A 68 5.60 -7.78 -2.69
N ASN A 69 6.69 -8.20 -2.04
CA ASN A 69 7.63 -7.29 -1.37
C ASN A 69 6.92 -6.31 -0.41
N GLY A 70 5.80 -6.73 0.17
CA GLY A 70 4.96 -5.94 1.05
C GLY A 70 4.19 -4.81 0.39
N ILE A 71 4.08 -4.82 -0.94
CA ILE A 71 3.17 -3.95 -1.69
C ILE A 71 1.91 -4.78 -2.01
N PRO A 72 0.70 -4.28 -1.70
CA PRO A 72 -0.57 -4.95 -2.04
C PRO A 72 -0.69 -5.24 -3.55
N ILE A 73 -1.16 -6.44 -3.91
CA ILE A 73 -1.44 -6.77 -5.31
C ILE A 73 -2.70 -6.07 -5.81
N VAL A 74 -2.75 -5.73 -7.10
CA VAL A 74 -3.92 -5.10 -7.70
C VAL A 74 -4.92 -6.17 -8.16
N THR A 75 -6.20 -5.87 -7.99
CA THR A 75 -7.32 -6.68 -8.46
C THR A 75 -8.30 -5.84 -9.26
N VAL A 76 -9.23 -6.51 -9.95
CA VAL A 76 -10.39 -5.84 -10.53
C VAL A 76 -11.14 -5.05 -9.44
N ASP A 77 -11.63 -3.87 -9.82
CA ASP A 77 -12.24 -2.82 -9.00
C ASP A 77 -11.28 -2.06 -8.08
N CYS A 78 -9.97 -2.31 -8.12
CA CYS A 78 -9.03 -1.41 -7.44
C CYS A 78 -9.09 -0.03 -8.09
N MET A 79 -9.27 0.99 -7.26
CA MET A 79 -9.37 2.37 -7.69
C MET A 79 -8.01 2.99 -8.08
N THR A 80 -8.11 4.02 -8.90
CA THR A 80 -7.01 4.83 -9.42
C THR A 80 -7.11 6.28 -8.91
N ALA A 81 -6.03 7.06 -9.04
CA ALA A 81 -5.95 8.42 -8.56
C ALA A 81 -6.92 9.37 -9.29
N HIS A 82 -7.27 9.09 -10.54
CA HIS A 82 -8.29 9.85 -11.28
C HIS A 82 -9.74 9.43 -10.97
N GLY A 83 -9.95 8.58 -9.96
CA GLY A 83 -11.27 8.10 -9.56
C GLY A 83 -11.82 7.01 -10.49
N GLY A 84 -10.98 6.45 -11.37
CA GLY A 84 -11.29 5.30 -12.19
C GLY A 84 -11.05 3.96 -11.49
N ILE A 85 -11.31 2.86 -12.19
CA ILE A 85 -11.12 1.49 -11.66
C ILE A 85 -10.41 0.58 -12.65
N VAL A 86 -9.69 -0.42 -12.14
CA VAL A 86 -9.17 -1.53 -12.94
C VAL A 86 -10.34 -2.45 -13.32
N THR A 87 -10.55 -2.66 -14.62
CA THR A 87 -11.73 -3.38 -15.15
C THR A 87 -11.40 -4.79 -15.63
N THR A 88 -10.13 -5.11 -15.89
CA THR A 88 -9.74 -6.44 -16.35
C THR A 88 -8.63 -7.04 -15.50
N GLY A 89 -8.75 -8.35 -15.27
CA GLY A 89 -7.70 -9.16 -14.66
C GLY A 89 -7.30 -10.29 -15.59
N ILE A 90 -6.27 -11.04 -15.19
CA ILE A 90 -5.84 -12.21 -15.94
C ILE A 90 -6.83 -13.37 -15.74
N PRO A 91 -7.29 -14.03 -16.82
CA PRO A 91 -8.24 -15.15 -16.71
C PRO A 91 -7.67 -16.31 -15.88
N GLY A 92 -8.52 -16.90 -15.04
CA GLY A 92 -8.20 -18.13 -14.30
C GLY A 92 -7.38 -17.93 -13.02
N VAL A 93 -7.00 -16.69 -12.66
CA VAL A 93 -6.31 -16.41 -11.39
C VAL A 93 -7.07 -15.36 -10.59
N THR A 94 -7.54 -15.78 -9.42
CA THR A 94 -8.29 -14.93 -8.49
C THR A 94 -7.70 -15.02 -7.10
N ILE A 95 -7.80 -13.93 -6.33
CA ILE A 95 -7.59 -13.98 -4.89
C ILE A 95 -8.93 -14.03 -4.16
N THR A 96 -8.96 -14.80 -3.07
CA THR A 96 -10.01 -14.76 -2.08
C THR A 96 -9.37 -14.50 -0.73
N THR A 97 -10.11 -13.83 0.15
CA THR A 97 -9.66 -13.49 1.50
C THR A 97 -10.66 -14.08 2.49
N ASN A 98 -10.16 -14.63 3.59
CA ASN A 98 -10.98 -15.13 4.69
C ASN A 98 -11.49 -13.98 5.59
N THR A 99 -11.02 -12.75 5.37
CA THR A 99 -11.52 -11.53 6.00
C THR A 99 -12.26 -10.66 4.96
N PRO A 100 -13.39 -10.01 5.31
CA PRO A 100 -14.28 -9.39 4.32
C PRO A 100 -13.68 -8.29 3.45
N ASP A 101 -12.62 -7.60 3.86
CA ASP A 101 -12.14 -6.41 3.14
C ASP A 101 -10.63 -6.37 3.05
N ALA A 102 -10.02 -7.12 2.14
CA ALA A 102 -8.57 -7.02 1.95
C ALA A 102 -8.14 -5.74 1.20
N ILE A 103 -9.06 -4.93 0.68
CA ILE A 103 -8.67 -3.74 -0.11
C ILE A 103 -8.19 -2.62 0.80
N VAL A 104 -6.99 -2.11 0.52
CA VAL A 104 -6.38 -0.97 1.21
C VAL A 104 -6.10 0.14 0.21
N THR A 105 -6.33 1.38 0.63
CA THR A 105 -5.92 2.58 -0.09
C THR A 105 -4.56 3.06 0.44
N MET A 106 -3.68 3.54 -0.43
CA MET A 106 -2.42 4.17 0.00
C MET A 106 -2.69 5.43 0.83
N ALA A 107 -1.70 5.89 1.59
CA ALA A 107 -1.85 7.09 2.42
C ALA A 107 -2.23 8.33 1.59
N ASN A 108 -3.10 9.19 2.13
CA ASN A 108 -3.67 10.34 1.41
C ASN A 108 -2.61 11.30 0.83
N ASN A 109 -1.48 11.46 1.53
CA ASN A 109 -0.37 12.30 1.07
C ASN A 109 0.50 11.65 -0.04
N LYS A 110 0.32 10.35 -0.30
CA LYS A 110 0.98 9.60 -1.37
C LYS A 110 0.12 9.44 -2.62
N ILE A 111 -1.19 9.75 -2.54
CA ILE A 111 -2.09 9.70 -3.70
C ILE A 111 -1.76 10.85 -4.67
N PRO A 112 -1.34 10.58 -5.92
CA PRO A 112 -0.99 11.62 -6.89
C PRO A 112 -2.25 12.20 -7.55
N ILE A 113 -3.06 12.94 -6.79
CA ILE A 113 -4.26 13.59 -7.33
C ILE A 113 -3.86 14.82 -8.13
N GLU A 114 -4.09 14.80 -9.45
CA GLU A 114 -3.91 15.98 -10.29
C GLU A 114 -4.90 17.08 -9.87
N LYS A 115 -4.36 18.24 -9.47
CA LYS A 115 -5.18 19.41 -9.20
C LYS A 115 -5.62 20.01 -10.53
N THR A 116 -6.87 19.79 -10.90
CA THR A 116 -7.49 20.45 -12.05
C THR A 116 -7.46 21.96 -11.86
N SER A 117 -6.94 22.69 -12.85
CA SER A 117 -7.02 24.16 -12.88
C SER A 117 -8.48 24.61 -12.90
N VAL A 118 -8.78 25.74 -12.25
CA VAL A 118 -10.11 26.38 -12.29
C VAL A 118 -10.57 26.61 -13.72
N LEU A 119 -9.65 26.97 -14.62
CA LEU A 119 -9.94 27.16 -16.05
C LEU A 119 -10.31 25.85 -16.73
N SER A 120 -9.57 24.76 -16.45
CA SER A 120 -9.87 23.44 -16.99
C SER A 120 -11.23 22.96 -16.51
N ASN A 121 -11.54 23.10 -15.22
CA ASN A 121 -12.84 22.74 -14.67
C ASN A 121 -13.99 23.57 -15.25
N ALA A 122 -13.81 24.89 -15.38
CA ALA A 122 -14.79 25.75 -16.02
C ALA A 122 -15.03 25.32 -17.47
N LEU A 123 -13.97 24.98 -18.21
CA LEU A 123 -14.10 24.50 -19.59
C LEU A 123 -14.78 23.13 -19.68
N THR A 124 -14.51 22.21 -18.75
CA THR A 124 -15.19 20.91 -18.66
C THR A 124 -16.70 21.11 -18.56
N VAL A 125 -17.14 21.92 -17.60
CA VAL A 125 -18.57 22.21 -17.38
C VAL A 125 -19.21 22.91 -18.58
N LEU A 126 -18.53 23.92 -19.16
CA LEU A 126 -19.04 24.64 -20.33
C LEU A 126 -19.14 23.78 -21.59
N SER A 127 -18.32 22.72 -21.69
CA SER A 127 -18.36 21.77 -22.80
C SER A 127 -19.44 20.69 -22.65
N GLY A 128 -20.21 20.72 -21.55
CA GLY A 128 -21.23 19.70 -21.22
C GLY A 128 -20.66 18.42 -20.62
N ASN A 129 -19.38 18.41 -20.26
CA ASN A 129 -18.72 17.28 -19.59
C ASN A 129 -18.74 17.47 -18.06
N SER A 130 -18.45 16.40 -17.31
CA SER A 130 -18.43 16.42 -15.84
C SER A 130 -17.29 15.58 -15.28
N ASN A 131 -16.67 16.08 -14.20
CA ASN A 131 -15.73 15.35 -13.35
C ASN A 131 -16.36 14.92 -12.02
N GLU A 132 -17.69 15.00 -11.89
CA GLU A 132 -18.41 14.71 -10.64
C GLU A 132 -18.15 13.30 -10.13
N GLU A 133 -18.20 12.30 -11.01
CA GLU A 133 -17.87 10.90 -10.66
C GLU A 133 -16.42 10.76 -10.21
N ALA A 134 -15.47 11.34 -10.95
CA ALA A 134 -14.05 11.31 -10.61
C ALA A 134 -13.79 11.91 -9.22
N PHE A 135 -14.40 13.07 -8.93
CA PHE A 135 -14.25 13.77 -7.66
C PHE A 135 -14.95 13.07 -6.50
N ALA A 136 -16.13 12.49 -6.72
CA ALA A 136 -16.82 11.69 -5.72
C ALA A 136 -15.97 10.46 -5.34
N ASN A 137 -15.43 9.76 -6.33
CA ASN A 137 -14.57 8.60 -6.13
C ASN A 137 -13.25 9.00 -5.43
N GLN A 138 -12.67 10.15 -5.76
CA GLN A 138 -11.49 10.67 -5.07
C GLN A 138 -11.76 11.04 -3.62
N GLU A 139 -12.96 11.53 -3.29
CA GLU A 139 -13.32 11.83 -1.92
C GLU A 139 -13.51 10.54 -1.10
N MET A 140 -14.13 9.51 -1.68
CA MET A 140 -14.21 8.18 -1.08
C MET A 140 -12.83 7.57 -0.77
N LEU A 141 -11.81 7.88 -1.58
CA LEU A 141 -10.43 7.44 -1.30
C LEU A 141 -9.81 8.10 -0.06
N ARG A 142 -10.33 9.26 0.36
CA ARG A 142 -9.85 10.01 1.53
C ARG A 142 -10.59 9.63 2.80
N GLU A 143 -11.80 9.08 2.67
CA GLU A 143 -12.56 8.57 3.80
C GLU A 143 -11.79 7.45 4.49
N GLU A 144 -11.67 7.55 5.81
CA GLU A 144 -11.02 6.49 6.57
C GLU A 144 -11.95 5.29 6.66
N THR A 145 -11.43 4.12 6.31
CA THR A 145 -12.20 2.88 6.38
C THR A 145 -12.47 2.51 7.84
N GLU A 146 -13.75 2.34 8.17
CA GLU A 146 -14.17 1.78 9.46
C GLU A 146 -13.87 0.28 9.53
N GLY A 147 -13.52 -0.21 10.71
CA GLY A 147 -13.35 -1.64 10.95
C GLY A 147 -12.41 -1.93 12.11
N GLU A 148 -12.15 -3.22 12.35
CA GLU A 148 -11.22 -3.64 13.40
C GLU A 148 -9.78 -3.22 13.07
N PRO A 149 -9.03 -2.65 14.04
CA PRO A 149 -7.65 -2.27 13.83
C PRO A 149 -6.80 -3.50 13.55
N LEU A 150 -6.00 -3.45 12.48
CA LEU A 150 -5.19 -4.59 12.05
C LEU A 150 -3.78 -4.14 11.67
N LEU A 151 -2.80 -4.92 12.10
CA LEU A 151 -1.40 -4.83 11.68
C LEU A 151 -1.10 -5.99 10.72
N TYR A 152 -0.41 -5.71 9.62
CA TYR A 152 -0.04 -6.72 8.63
C TYR A 152 1.30 -6.43 7.97
N ASN A 153 1.86 -7.44 7.30
CA ASN A 153 3.13 -7.34 6.58
C ASN A 153 4.28 -6.78 7.47
N PRO A 154 4.55 -7.40 8.64
CA PRO A 154 5.69 -7.01 9.48
C PRO A 154 7.01 -7.31 8.76
N LYS A 155 7.96 -6.39 8.85
CA LYS A 155 9.28 -6.47 8.23
C LYS A 155 10.37 -5.95 9.16
N TRP A 156 11.45 -6.71 9.27
CA TRP A 156 12.69 -6.22 9.86
C TRP A 156 13.43 -5.38 8.82
N ILE A 157 13.59 -4.08 9.10
CA ILE A 157 14.17 -3.14 8.12
C ILE A 157 15.55 -2.64 8.53
N LYS A 158 15.92 -2.80 9.79
CA LYS A 158 17.21 -2.35 10.32
C LYS A 158 17.64 -3.24 11.49
N ASP A 159 18.93 -3.56 11.52
CA ASP A 159 19.60 -4.26 12.62
C ASP A 159 20.96 -3.60 12.81
N GLU A 160 21.15 -2.89 13.91
CA GLU A 160 22.35 -2.12 14.18
C GLU A 160 22.78 -2.21 15.64
N ILE A 161 24.07 -2.01 15.88
CA ILE A 161 24.63 -1.93 17.24
C ILE A 161 24.88 -0.46 17.55
N VAL A 162 24.23 0.05 18.60
CA VAL A 162 24.39 1.42 19.08
C VAL A 162 25.11 1.40 20.42
N GLN A 163 26.11 2.26 20.58
CA GLN A 163 26.76 2.46 21.87
C GLN A 163 26.03 3.55 22.66
N ARG A 164 25.51 3.19 23.84
CA ARG A 164 24.87 4.15 24.76
C ARG A 164 25.39 3.89 26.17
N HIS A 165 25.91 4.93 26.83
CA HIS A 165 26.48 4.83 28.19
C HIS A 165 27.49 3.67 28.35
N SER A 166 28.39 3.49 27.37
CA SER A 166 29.39 2.41 27.34
C SER A 166 28.83 0.98 27.26
N LYS A 167 27.54 0.81 26.97
CA LYS A 167 26.93 -0.49 26.62
C LYS A 167 26.72 -0.60 25.11
N GLN A 168 26.93 -1.79 24.57
CA GLN A 168 26.49 -2.15 23.21
C GLN A 168 25.03 -2.59 23.26
N ILE A 169 24.16 -1.92 22.51
CA ILE A 169 22.73 -2.22 22.41
C ILE A 169 22.44 -2.60 20.97
N ARG A 170 21.90 -3.79 20.74
CA ARG A 170 21.39 -4.16 19.42
C ARG A 170 19.99 -3.58 19.27
N GLN A 171 19.80 -2.72 18.27
CA GLN A 171 18.51 -2.12 17.93
C GLN A 171 17.99 -2.76 16.64
N ILE A 172 16.81 -3.36 16.73
CA ILE A 172 16.12 -3.94 15.58
C ILE A 172 14.87 -3.10 15.30
N THR A 173 14.75 -2.58 14.07
CA THR A 173 13.57 -1.81 13.66
C THR A 173 12.59 -2.70 12.92
N LEU A 174 11.36 -2.78 13.44
CA LEU A 174 10.23 -3.39 12.80
C LEU A 174 9.38 -2.32 12.11
N LEU A 175 9.06 -2.55 10.84
CA LEU A 175 8.08 -1.79 10.08
C LEU A 175 6.88 -2.70 9.80
N ALA A 176 5.68 -2.20 10.02
CA ALA A 176 4.46 -2.90 9.62
C ALA A 176 3.45 -1.94 8.98
N ASN A 177 2.59 -2.50 8.14
CA ASN A 177 1.46 -1.75 7.60
C ASN A 177 0.28 -1.83 8.57
N VAL A 178 -0.53 -0.77 8.62
CA VAL A 178 -1.73 -0.73 9.45
C VAL A 178 -2.98 -0.56 8.60
N ARG A 179 -4.10 -1.01 9.14
CA ARG A 179 -5.43 -0.88 8.56
C ARG A 179 -6.44 -0.51 9.65
N ASN A 180 -7.38 0.37 9.31
CA ASN A 180 -8.38 0.92 10.23
C ASN A 180 -7.77 1.61 11.46
N ILE A 181 -6.56 2.17 11.28
CA ILE A 181 -5.87 2.95 12.31
C ILE A 181 -5.46 4.29 11.66
N PRO A 182 -6.00 5.41 12.14
CA PRO A 182 -5.64 6.74 11.65
C PRO A 182 -4.18 7.10 11.90
N ASP A 183 -3.62 7.90 11.00
CA ASP A 183 -2.29 8.48 11.17
C ASP A 183 -2.26 9.40 12.42
N GLY A 184 -1.14 9.39 13.13
CA GLY A 184 -0.94 10.11 14.39
C GLY A 184 -1.35 9.33 15.64
N GLN A 185 -2.02 8.18 15.51
CA GLN A 185 -2.31 7.32 16.65
C GLN A 185 -1.09 6.51 17.09
N THR A 186 -0.90 6.39 18.40
CA THR A 186 0.07 5.46 18.99
C THR A 186 -0.58 4.11 19.16
N ILE A 187 0.06 3.07 18.66
CA ILE A 187 -0.40 1.69 18.80
C ILE A 187 0.62 0.85 19.54
N THR A 188 0.13 -0.15 20.25
CA THR A 188 0.95 -1.20 20.85
C THR A 188 0.64 -2.53 20.20
N PHE A 189 1.67 -3.35 20.03
CA PHE A 189 1.51 -4.71 19.53
C PHE A 189 2.54 -5.63 20.16
N THR A 190 2.19 -6.91 20.22
CA THR A 190 3.00 -7.95 20.84
C THR A 190 3.42 -9.00 19.83
N PHE A 191 4.63 -9.51 19.98
CA PHE A 191 5.09 -10.68 19.23
C PHE A 191 5.94 -11.58 20.13
N ASP A 192 5.94 -12.86 19.82
CA ASP A 192 6.78 -13.84 20.51
C ASP A 192 8.18 -13.83 19.88
N VAL A 193 9.20 -13.77 20.73
CA VAL A 193 10.59 -13.76 20.31
C VAL A 193 10.92 -15.09 19.63
N PRO A 194 11.41 -15.09 18.38
CA PRO A 194 11.79 -16.32 17.72
C PRO A 194 12.98 -17.00 18.43
N GLU A 195 13.01 -18.34 18.43
CA GLU A 195 14.07 -19.14 19.07
C GLU A 195 15.50 -18.79 18.59
N ILE A 196 15.63 -18.21 17.39
CA ILE A 196 16.91 -17.78 16.81
C ILE A 196 17.68 -16.77 17.70
N PHE A 197 16.99 -16.12 18.63
CA PHE A 197 17.62 -15.20 19.59
C PHE A 197 18.16 -15.88 20.84
N GLU A 198 18.10 -17.21 20.94
CA GLU A 198 18.60 -18.03 22.07
C GLU A 198 18.13 -17.53 23.45
N ARG A 199 16.93 -16.95 23.49
CA ARG A 199 16.27 -16.45 24.68
C ARG A 199 15.11 -17.37 25.08
N PRO A 200 14.72 -17.43 26.37
CA PRO A 200 13.49 -18.11 26.76
C PRO A 200 12.30 -17.53 25.99
N GLU A 201 11.24 -18.33 25.79
CA GLU A 201 9.98 -17.86 25.18
C GLU A 201 9.52 -16.58 25.91
N GLU A 202 9.69 -15.46 25.23
CA GLU A 202 9.43 -14.12 25.75
C GLU A 202 8.49 -13.42 24.77
N THR A 203 7.42 -12.84 25.29
CA THR A 203 6.54 -11.98 24.50
C THR A 203 6.95 -10.53 24.70
N ILE A 204 7.26 -9.83 23.61
CA ILE A 204 7.70 -8.45 23.63
C ILE A 204 6.57 -7.54 23.21
N THR A 205 6.39 -6.44 23.95
CA THR A 205 5.45 -5.37 23.58
C THR A 205 6.23 -4.20 23.00
N LEU A 206 5.89 -3.82 21.76
CA LEU A 206 6.41 -2.63 21.12
C LEU A 206 5.31 -1.58 20.96
N SER A 207 5.74 -0.32 20.82
CA SER A 207 4.87 0.82 20.58
C SER A 207 5.43 1.69 19.45
N GLY A 208 4.54 2.28 18.66
CA GLY A 208 4.92 3.18 17.59
C GLY A 208 3.78 4.11 17.20
N VAL A 209 4.12 5.24 16.57
CA VAL A 209 3.14 6.19 16.03
C VAL A 209 2.87 5.84 14.58
N VAL A 210 1.60 5.74 14.22
CA VAL A 210 1.18 5.49 12.84
C VAL A 210 1.46 6.72 11.99
N ALA A 211 2.16 6.52 10.88
CA ALA A 211 2.36 7.53 9.85
C ALA A 211 2.32 6.88 8.47
N ASN A 212 1.61 7.50 7.52
CA ASN A 212 1.45 7.01 6.16
C ASN A 212 0.87 5.59 6.07
N LYS A 213 -0.10 5.26 6.94
CA LYS A 213 -0.65 3.90 7.08
C LYS A 213 0.40 2.82 7.42
N GLN A 214 1.48 3.21 8.08
CA GLN A 214 2.53 2.33 8.56
C GLN A 214 2.91 2.67 10.00
N VAL A 215 3.49 1.72 10.71
CA VAL A 215 4.07 1.91 12.05
C VAL A 215 5.51 1.39 12.05
N GLU A 216 6.41 2.20 12.60
CA GLU A 216 7.77 1.80 12.92
C GLU A 216 7.91 1.65 14.43
N ALA A 217 8.50 0.54 14.87
CA ALA A 217 8.82 0.32 16.26
C ALA A 217 10.24 -0.24 16.42
N ILE A 218 10.91 0.16 17.49
CA ILE A 218 12.29 -0.22 17.78
C ILE A 218 12.28 -1.19 18.94
N TRP A 219 12.90 -2.35 18.72
CA TRP A 219 13.21 -3.31 19.75
C TRP A 219 14.68 -3.15 20.16
N GLU A 220 14.93 -2.77 21.41
CA GLU A 220 16.27 -2.72 21.99
C GLU A 220 16.56 -4.04 22.73
N ILE A 221 17.67 -4.69 22.38
CA ILE A 221 18.19 -5.87 23.06
C ILE A 221 19.44 -5.43 23.81
N GLU A 222 19.30 -5.22 25.11
CA GLU A 222 20.43 -5.19 26.05
C GLU A 222 20.82 -6.65 26.29
N ASP A 223 22.08 -7.00 26.01
CA ASP A 223 22.79 -8.28 26.26
C ASP A 223 23.54 -8.79 25.00
N LEU A 224 24.35 -7.93 24.37
CA LEU A 224 25.56 -8.45 23.71
C LEU A 224 26.65 -8.44 24.78
N GLU A 225 26.61 -9.38 25.72
CA GLU A 225 27.87 -9.74 26.38
C GLU A 225 28.80 -10.20 25.25
N GLU A 226 29.98 -9.58 25.18
CA GLU A 226 31.05 -10.06 24.31
C GLU A 226 31.18 -11.56 24.58
N THR A 227 30.78 -12.39 23.61
CA THR A 227 31.28 -13.76 23.58
C THR A 227 32.76 -13.59 23.31
N ASP A 228 33.50 -13.46 24.42
CA ASP A 228 34.93 -13.47 24.51
C ASP A 228 35.33 -14.85 23.99
N ASN A 229 35.46 -14.97 22.67
CA ASN A 229 36.03 -16.12 22.00
C ASN A 229 37.52 -16.12 22.30
N ASN A 230 37.84 -16.45 23.55
CA ASN A 230 39.16 -16.72 24.03
C ASN A 230 39.36 -18.25 23.98
N VAL A 231 39.62 -18.76 22.78
CA VAL A 231 40.30 -20.05 22.55
C VAL A 231 41.25 -19.91 21.36
#